data_AF-A0A4V6CI41-F1
#
_entry.id   AF-A0A4V6CI41-F1
#
_cell.length_a   1.000
_cell.length_b   1.000
_cell.length_c   1.000
_cell.angle_alpha   90.00
_cell.angle_beta   90.00
_cell.angle_gamma   90.00
#
_symmetry.space_group_name_H-M   'P 1'
#
loop_
_entity.id
_entity.type
_entity.pdbx_description
1 polymer ?
#
loop_
_entity_poly.entity_id
_entity_poly.type
_entity_poly.pdbx_seq_one_letter_code
_entity_poly.pdbx_strand_id
1 'polypeptide(L)'
;KSAAFKAWKARLNEGVNPETMLEGVKRYAGWVSATGNSGTQFVKQAVTFFGPDRHFEESWVVPSVSGARSEDPFFKSNYDSVDYSQVP
;
A
#
# COMPACT_ATOMS: atom_id res chain seq x y z
N LYS A 1 -4.76 23.98 -5.66
CA LYS A 1 -3.77 23.19 -4.88
C LYS A 1 -3.52 23.87 -3.53
N SER A 2 -4.20 23.44 -2.47
CA SER A 2 -3.96 23.90 -1.08
C SER A 2 -4.65 23.04 -0.02
N ALA A 3 -5.63 22.21 -0.42
CA ALA A 3 -6.41 21.38 0.50
C ALA A 3 -5.56 20.42 1.36
N ALA A 4 -4.58 19.73 0.76
CA ALA A 4 -3.72 18.80 1.51
C ALA A 4 -2.85 19.54 2.53
N PHE A 5 -2.30 20.70 2.13
CA PHE A 5 -1.53 21.56 3.01
C PHE A 5 -2.39 22.14 4.14
N LYS A 6 -3.65 22.49 3.87
CA LYS A 6 -4.61 22.90 4.90
C LYS A 6 -4.91 21.76 5.88
N ALA A 7 -5.11 20.54 5.37
CA ALA A 7 -5.34 19.36 6.20
C ALA A 7 -4.13 19.07 7.10
N TRP A 8 -2.91 19.11 6.54
CA TRP A 8 -1.68 18.98 7.33
C TRP A 8 -1.56 20.06 8.41
N LYS A 9 -1.77 21.34 8.06
CA LYS A 9 -1.74 22.43 9.05
C LYS A 9 -2.83 22.30 10.13
N ALA A 10 -4.00 21.77 9.79
CA ALA A 10 -5.04 21.50 10.77
C ALA A 10 -4.57 20.51 11.83
N ARG A 11 -3.84 19.45 11.44
CA ARG A 11 -3.24 18.49 12.38
C ARG A 11 -2.17 19.13 13.27
N LEU A 12 -1.35 20.03 12.70
CA LEU A 12 -0.38 20.80 13.49
C LEU A 12 -1.08 21.68 14.53
N ASN A 13 -2.17 22.34 14.16
CA ASN A 13 -2.96 23.16 15.08
C ASN A 13 -3.67 22.32 16.16
N GLU A 14 -4.00 21.06 15.87
CA GLU A 14 -4.55 20.09 16.83
C GLU A 14 -3.47 19.50 17.76
N GLY A 15 -2.20 19.91 17.61
CA GLY A 15 -1.08 19.47 18.45
C GLY A 15 -0.41 18.16 18.01
N VAL A 16 -0.73 17.66 16.81
CA VAL A 16 -0.04 16.47 16.26
C VAL A 16 1.41 16.84 15.92
N ASN A 17 2.36 16.05 16.44
CA ASN A 17 3.77 16.25 16.14
C ASN A 17 4.03 16.02 14.63
N PRO A 18 4.69 16.95 13.92
CA PRO A 18 5.12 16.74 12.54
C PRO A 18 5.85 15.42 12.29
N GLU A 19 6.67 14.98 13.25
CA GLU A 19 7.41 13.72 13.17
C GLU A 19 6.47 12.51 13.11
N THR A 20 5.39 12.50 13.90
CA THR A 20 4.38 11.43 13.87
C THR A 20 3.73 11.31 12.50
N MET A 21 3.41 12.45 11.87
CA MET A 21 2.87 12.46 10.51
C MET A 21 3.90 11.96 9.49
N LEU A 22 5.16 12.37 9.63
CA LEU A 22 6.26 11.91 8.76
C LEU A 22 6.48 10.40 8.88
N GLU A 23 6.50 9.85 10.10
CA GLU A 23 6.60 8.41 10.33
C GLU A 23 5.39 7.66 9.75
N GLY A 24 4.20 8.23 9.85
CA GLY A 24 3.01 7.71 9.16
C GLY A 24 3.17 7.64 7.64
N VAL A 25 3.72 8.69 7.02
CA VAL A 25 4.02 8.71 5.58
C VAL A 25 5.05 7.63 5.21
N LYS A 26 6.12 7.47 5.99
CA LYS A 26 7.15 6.44 5.74
C LYS A 26 6.55 5.03 5.78
N ARG A 27 5.74 4.73 6.80
CA ARG A 27 5.06 3.43 6.93
C ARG A 27 4.10 3.19 5.77
N TYR A 28 3.31 4.20 5.40
CA TYR A 28 2.42 4.10 4.23
C TYR A 28 3.19 3.87 2.92
N ALA A 29 4.29 4.59 2.69
CA ALA A 29 5.12 4.40 1.50
C ALA A 29 5.71 2.98 1.41
N GLY A 30 6.13 2.42 2.55
CA GLY A 30 6.56 1.02 2.64
C GLY A 30 5.45 0.05 2.26
N TRP A 31 4.24 0.25 2.79
CA TRP A 31 3.06 -0.56 2.46
C TRP A 31 2.65 -0.47 0.98
N VAL A 32 2.60 0.73 0.42
CA VAL A 32 2.28 0.96 -1.01
C VAL A 32 3.30 0.28 -1.91
N SER A 33 4.59 0.34 -1.55
CA SER A 33 5.66 -0.30 -2.32
C SER A 33 5.57 -1.83 -2.24
N ALA A 34 5.35 -2.38 -1.04
CA ALA A 34 5.27 -3.82 -0.84
C ALA A 34 4.01 -4.45 -1.44
N THR A 35 2.91 -3.71 -1.53
CA THR A 35 1.65 -4.17 -2.16
C THR A 35 1.60 -3.95 -3.67
N GLY A 36 2.64 -3.35 -4.27
CA GLY A 36 2.68 -3.07 -5.71
C GLY A 36 1.73 -1.95 -6.15
N ASN A 37 1.24 -1.13 -5.22
CA ASN A 37 0.28 -0.05 -5.50
C ASN A 37 0.97 1.27 -5.89
N SER A 38 2.31 1.34 -5.87
CA SER A 38 3.07 2.52 -6.27
C SER A 38 2.75 2.95 -7.71
N GLY A 39 2.45 4.23 -7.91
CA GLY A 39 2.13 4.78 -9.24
C GLY A 39 0.73 4.42 -9.76
N THR A 40 -0.10 3.76 -8.94
CA THR A 40 -1.49 3.44 -9.31
C THR A 40 -2.46 4.50 -8.80
N GLN A 41 -3.67 4.50 -9.35
CA GLN A 41 -4.80 5.32 -8.87
C GLN A 41 -5.28 4.94 -7.45
N PHE A 42 -4.84 3.79 -6.91
CA PHE A 42 -5.26 3.28 -5.61
C PHE A 42 -4.45 3.88 -4.44
N VAL A 43 -3.42 4.67 -4.73
CA VAL A 43 -2.71 5.44 -3.71
C VAL A 43 -3.63 6.51 -3.13
N LYS A 44 -3.73 6.57 -1.79
CA LYS A 44 -4.54 7.56 -1.07
C LYS A 44 -4.09 8.97 -1.43
N GLN A 45 -5.07 9.83 -1.71
CA GLN A 45 -4.83 11.25 -1.89
C GLN A 45 -4.33 11.89 -0.59
N ALA A 46 -3.35 12.80 -0.68
CA ALA A 46 -2.77 13.46 0.49
C ALA A 46 -3.81 14.24 1.32
N VAL A 47 -4.86 14.78 0.66
CA VAL A 47 -5.97 15.47 1.36
C VAL A 47 -6.69 14.53 2.32
N THR A 48 -6.97 13.30 1.87
CA THR A 48 -7.60 12.26 2.69
C THR A 48 -6.63 11.74 3.72
N PHE A 49 -5.36 11.52 3.33
CA PHE A 49 -4.34 10.97 4.23
C PHE A 49 -4.09 11.84 5.47
N PHE A 50 -3.98 13.16 5.29
CA PHE A 50 -3.88 14.14 6.38
C PHE A 50 -5.25 14.64 6.87
N GLY A 51 -6.34 14.07 6.37
CA GLY A 51 -7.72 14.44 6.69
C GLY A 51 -8.09 14.14 8.15
N PRO A 52 -9.32 14.49 8.56
CA PRO A 52 -9.78 14.32 9.94
C PRO A 52 -9.72 12.88 10.45
N ASP A 53 -9.73 11.90 9.54
CA ASP A 53 -9.60 10.47 9.85
C ASP A 53 -8.15 10.05 10.20
N ARG A 54 -7.18 10.95 10.00
CA ARG A 54 -5.77 10.78 10.44
C ARG A 54 -5.15 9.45 10.02
N HIS A 55 -5.26 9.09 8.75
CA HIS A 55 -4.69 7.85 8.21
C HIS A 55 -3.17 7.68 8.42
N PHE A 56 -2.43 8.75 8.75
CA PHE A 56 -1.02 8.64 9.15
C PHE A 56 -0.82 7.93 10.50
N GLU A 57 -1.86 7.78 11.34
CA GLU A 57 -1.81 7.07 12.63
C GLU A 57 -2.01 5.55 12.47
N GLU A 58 -2.60 5.09 11.37
CA GLU A 58 -2.79 3.65 11.09
C GLU A 58 -1.47 2.91 11.00
N SER A 59 -1.42 1.63 11.39
CA SER A 59 -0.20 0.81 11.47
C SER A 59 0.49 0.52 10.13
N TRP A 60 -0.25 0.53 9.00
CA TRP A 60 0.29 0.24 7.66
C TRP A 60 1.18 -1.01 7.60
N VAL A 61 0.69 -2.11 8.17
CA VAL A 61 1.45 -3.37 8.26
C VAL A 61 1.69 -3.92 6.87
N VAL A 62 2.96 -4.00 6.47
CA VAL A 62 3.38 -4.64 5.22
C VAL A 62 3.02 -6.12 5.32
N PRO A 63 2.22 -6.69 4.39
CA PRO A 63 2.00 -8.12 4.37
C PRO A 63 3.35 -8.81 4.22
N SER A 64 3.64 -9.76 5.12
CA SER A 64 4.79 -10.64 4.94
C SER A 64 4.51 -11.51 3.73
N VAL A 65 4.92 -11.06 2.56
CA VAL A 65 5.07 -11.93 1.40
C VAL A 65 6.22 -12.85 1.74
N SER A 66 5.91 -13.93 2.46
CA SER A 66 6.81 -15.07 2.53
C SER A 66 7.00 -15.48 1.09
N GLY A 67 8.18 -15.23 0.54
CA GLY A 67 8.57 -15.58 -0.82
C GLY A 67 8.65 -17.08 -1.07
N ALA A 68 7.81 -17.87 -0.41
CA ALA A 68 7.36 -19.13 -0.98
C ALA A 68 6.34 -18.75 -2.05
N ARG A 69 6.80 -18.57 -3.28
CA ARG A 69 6.08 -19.20 -4.38
C ARG A 69 6.02 -20.67 -3.98
N SER A 70 5.02 -21.06 -3.21
CA SER A 70 4.66 -22.46 -3.09
C SER A 70 4.36 -22.83 -4.53
N GLU A 71 5.28 -23.56 -5.14
CA GLU A 71 5.04 -24.34 -6.34
C GLU A 71 3.81 -25.17 -5.96
N ASP A 72 2.62 -24.67 -6.25
CA ASP A 72 1.43 -25.49 -6.11
C ASP A 72 1.68 -26.66 -7.07
N PRO A 73 1.72 -27.91 -6.59
CA PRO A 73 1.98 -29.06 -7.47
C PRO A 73 0.98 -29.13 -8.63
N PHE A 74 -0.13 -28.39 -8.56
CA PHE A 74 -1.12 -28.24 -9.62
C PHE A 74 -0.99 -26.95 -10.46
N PHE A 75 -0.27 -25.91 -10.02
CA PHE A 75 -0.10 -24.67 -10.78
C PHE A 75 1.27 -24.64 -11.46
N LYS A 76 1.33 -25.21 -12.68
CA LYS A 76 2.54 -25.14 -13.51
C LYS A 76 2.76 -23.69 -13.96
N SER A 77 3.94 -23.16 -13.65
CA SER A 77 4.40 -21.82 -14.04
C SER A 77 4.59 -21.65 -15.55
N ASN A 78 4.49 -22.73 -16.32
CA ASN A 78 4.53 -22.71 -17.77
C ASN A 78 3.56 -23.73 -18.37
N TYR A 79 2.69 -23.28 -19.28
CA TYR A 79 1.72 -24.11 -20.01
C TYR A 79 2.15 -24.42 -21.45
N ASP A 80 3.32 -23.94 -21.87
CA ASP A 80 3.84 -24.09 -23.24
C ASP A 80 4.07 -25.55 -23.65
N SER A 81 4.25 -26.45 -22.68
CA SER A 81 4.46 -27.89 -22.89
C SER A 81 3.25 -28.76 -22.52
N VAL A 82 2.08 -28.17 -22.27
CA VAL A 82 0.87 -28.94 -21.99
C VAL A 82 0.27 -29.41 -23.32
N ASP A 83 0.30 -30.72 -23.56
CA ASP A 83 -0.38 -31.34 -24.68
C ASP A 83 -1.90 -31.35 -24.42
N TYR A 84 -2.58 -30.33 -24.95
CA TYR A 84 -4.04 -30.18 -24.84
C TYR A 84 -4.83 -31.20 -25.66
N SER A 85 -4.18 -32.08 -26.43
CA SER A 85 -4.87 -33.12 -27.20
C SER A 85 -5.38 -34.28 -26.35
N GLN A 86 -5.03 -34.32 -25.06
CA GLN A 86 -5.36 -35.40 -24.13
C GLN A 86 -6.48 -35.03 -23.11
N VAL A 87 -7.16 -33.89 -23.28
CA VAL A 87 -8.33 -33.58 -22.45
C VAL A 87 -9.53 -34.38 -22.97
N PRO A 88 -10.17 -35.23 -22.12
CA PRO A 88 -11.26 -36.13 -22.54
C PRO A 88 -12.54 -35.42 -22.97
#